data_AF-A0AA42B3K9-F1
#
_entry.id   AF-A0AA42B3K9-F1
#
_cell.length_a   1.000
_cell.length_b   1.000
_cell.length_c   1.000
_cell.angle_alpha   90.00
_cell.angle_beta   90.00
_cell.angle_gamma   90.00
#
_symmetry.space_group_name_H-M   'P 1'
#
loop_
_entity.id
_entity.type
_entity.pdbx_description
1 polymer ?
#
loop_
_entity_poly.entity_id
_entity_poly.type
_entity_poly.pdbx_seq_one_letter_code
_entity_poly.pdbx_strand_id
1 'polypeptide(L)' 'MFLARSSQWFNMYGNDFGWGRPVAMKTGTSGKSYGITTVNQGPVQGSVDIDICLPVEVFEAMENDAKFMEAFSS' A
#
# COMPACT_ATOMS: atom_id res chain seq x y z
N MET A 1 1.26 12.19 -13.58
CA MET A 1 1.47 12.88 -12.28
C MET A 1 1.40 11.82 -11.21
N PHE A 2 2.41 11.71 -10.35
CA PHE A 2 2.32 10.85 -9.16
C PHE A 2 1.70 11.65 -8.03
N LEU A 3 0.63 11.11 -7.44
CA LEU A 3 -0.05 11.73 -6.32
C LEU A 3 -0.13 10.72 -5.17
N ALA A 4 0.48 11.06 -4.04
CA ALA A 4 0.37 10.29 -2.82
C ALA A 4 -0.83 10.78 -2.00
N ARG A 5 -1.59 9.85 -1.43
CA ARG A 5 -2.72 10.13 -0.53
C ARG A 5 -2.75 9.15 0.64
N SER A 6 -3.56 9.49 1.65
CA SER A 6 -3.61 8.81 2.95
C SER A 6 -2.31 9.03 3.76
N SER A 7 -2.18 8.35 4.90
CA SER A 7 -1.02 8.43 5.79
C SER A 7 -0.85 7.13 6.57
N GLN A 8 0.39 6.65 6.64
CA GLN A 8 0.78 5.51 7.47
C GLN A 8 0.61 5.72 8.98
N TRP A 9 0.40 6.97 9.40
CA TRP A 9 0.20 7.33 10.81
C TRP A 9 -1.27 7.26 11.23
N PHE A 10 -2.21 7.04 10.30
CA PHE A 10 -3.59 6.73 10.68
C PHE A 10 -3.69 5.30 11.22
N ASN A 11 -4.26 5.17 12.42
CA ASN A 11 -4.40 3.88 13.08
C ASN A 11 -5.53 3.04 12.45
N MET A 12 -5.22 2.38 11.34
CA MET A 12 -6.20 1.58 10.59
C MET A 12 -6.51 0.24 11.27
N TYR A 13 -5.59 -0.22 12.12
CA TYR A 13 -5.70 -1.51 12.81
C TYR A 13 -6.13 -1.38 14.28
N GLY A 14 -6.44 -0.18 14.75
CA GLY A 14 -6.87 0.05 16.13
C GLY A 14 -8.35 -0.16 16.38
N ASN A 15 -9.14 -0.38 15.33
CA ASN A 15 -10.57 -0.54 15.43
C ASN A 15 -10.93 -2.01 15.71
N ASP A 16 -11.34 -2.31 16.94
CA ASP A 16 -11.86 -3.62 17.35
C ASP A 16 -13.33 -3.49 17.75
N PHE A 17 -14.21 -4.12 16.98
CA PHE A 17 -15.65 -4.12 17.23
C PHE A 17 -16.09 -5.20 18.25
N GLY A 18 -15.15 -5.89 18.90
CA GLY A 18 -15.39 -7.03 19.78
C GLY A 18 -15.17 -8.39 19.10
N TRP A 19 -14.67 -8.40 17.86
CA TRP A 19 -14.34 -9.62 17.10
C TRP A 19 -12.84 -9.79 16.89
N GLY A 20 -12.03 -8.91 17.50
CA GLY A 20 -10.58 -8.88 17.38
C GLY A 20 -10.11 -7.83 16.37
N ARG A 21 -8.79 -7.63 16.40
CA ARG A 21 -8.07 -6.70 15.53
C ARG A 21 -8.23 -7.03 14.04
N PRO A 22 -8.32 -6.03 13.15
CA PRO A 22 -8.28 -6.25 11.70
C PRO A 22 -7.03 -7.03 11.26
N VAL A 23 -7.20 -7.95 10.32
CA VAL A 23 -6.10 -8.76 9.76
C VAL A 23 -5.41 -8.04 8.60
N ALA A 24 -6.19 -7.34 7.77
CA ALA A 24 -5.70 -6.57 6.64
C ALA A 24 -6.65 -5.41 6.34
N MET A 25 -6.11 -4.36 5.74
CA MET A 25 -6.87 -3.24 5.21
C MET A 25 -6.65 -3.17 3.69
N LYS A 26 -7.71 -2.92 2.92
CA LYS A 26 -7.61 -2.72 1.46
C LYS A 26 -8.39 -1.50 1.03
N THR A 27 -7.83 -0.75 0.09
CA THR A 27 -8.57 0.33 -0.56
C THR A 27 -9.52 -0.24 -1.62
N GLY A 28 -10.75 0.29 -1.64
CA GLY A 28 -11.70 0.03 -2.72
C GLY A 28 -11.19 0.55 -4.08
N THR A 29 -11.85 0.14 -5.16
CA THR A 29 -11.47 0.54 -6.53
C THR A 29 -11.82 2.00 -6.86
N SER A 30 -12.70 2.63 -6.07
CA SER A 30 -13.08 4.02 -6.26
C SER A 30 -11.89 4.98 -6.08
N GLY A 31 -11.71 5.87 -7.05
CA GLY A 31 -10.62 6.84 -7.03
C GLY A 31 -9.22 6.24 -7.24
N LYS A 32 -9.12 5.00 -7.75
CA LYS A 32 -7.87 4.50 -8.34
C LYS A 32 -7.76 5.02 -9.77
N SER A 33 -6.75 5.82 -10.04
CA SER A 33 -6.36 6.25 -11.38
C SER A 33 -4.85 6.18 -11.52
N TYR A 34 -4.36 6.26 -12.76
CA TYR A 34 -2.93 6.15 -13.06
C TYR A 34 -2.08 7.08 -12.18
N GLY A 35 -1.11 6.50 -11.47
CA GLY A 35 -0.16 7.24 -10.63
C GLY A 35 -0.70 7.72 -9.28
N ILE A 36 -1.97 7.45 -8.94
CA ILE A 36 -2.45 7.63 -7.56
C ILE A 36 -1.88 6.50 -6.70
N THR A 37 -1.12 6.89 -5.70
CA THR A 37 -0.49 6.01 -4.70
C THR A 37 -1.17 6.26 -3.36
N THR A 38 -1.72 5.21 -2.75
CA THR A 38 -2.27 5.28 -1.39
C THR A 38 -1.29 4.64 -0.43
N VAL A 39 -0.91 5.37 0.61
CA VAL A 39 0.05 4.92 1.62
C VAL A 39 -0.67 4.79 2.95
N ASN A 40 -0.68 3.59 3.52
CA ASN A 40 -1.42 3.25 4.73
C ASN A 40 -0.53 2.53 5.74
N GLN A 41 -0.99 2.48 6.99
CA GLN A 41 -0.35 1.62 7.98
C GLN A 41 -0.46 0.17 7.51
N GLY A 42 0.61 -0.62 7.66
CA GLY A 42 0.59 -2.06 7.40
C GLY A 42 0.17 -2.88 8.62
N PRO A 43 -0.06 -4.19 8.46
CA PRO A 43 -0.61 -5.07 9.50
C PRO A 43 0.34 -5.31 10.66
N VAL A 44 1.66 -5.12 10.45
CA VAL A 44 2.70 -5.20 11.48
C VAL A 44 3.06 -3.79 11.95
N GLN A 45 3.35 -3.61 13.24
CA GLN A 45 3.75 -2.30 13.77
C GLN A 45 4.98 -1.77 13.02
N GLY A 46 4.89 -0.56 12.48
CA GLY A 46 5.96 0.07 11.70
C GLY A 46 5.99 -0.32 10.21
N SER A 47 5.19 -1.30 9.78
CA SER A 47 5.04 -1.64 8.36
C SER A 47 4.12 -0.67 7.62
N VAL A 48 4.23 -0.65 6.30
CA VAL A 48 3.51 0.26 5.40
C VAL A 48 2.88 -0.55 4.27
N ASP A 49 1.59 -0.35 4.02
CA ASP A 49 0.90 -0.90 2.87
C ASP A 49 0.80 0.18 1.78
N ILE A 50 1.25 -0.14 0.57
CA ILE A 50 1.23 0.76 -0.59
C ILE A 50 0.33 0.18 -1.68
N ASP A 51 -0.74 0.90 -2.02
CA ASP A 51 -1.61 0.59 -3.15
C ASP A 51 -1.35 1.60 -4.28
N ILE A 52 -0.91 1.14 -5.46
CA ILE A 52 -0.68 1.99 -6.64
C ILE A 52 -1.32 1.40 -7.88
N CYS A 53 -1.84 2.26 -8.76
CA CYS A 53 -2.40 1.86 -10.06
C CYS A 53 -1.45 2.25 -11.19
N LEU A 54 -0.86 1.25 -11.84
CA LEU A 54 0.07 1.38 -12.97
C LEU A 54 -0.28 0.38 -14.08
N PRO A 55 0.15 0.61 -15.33
CA PRO A 55 0.09 -0.37 -16.40
C PRO A 55 0.90 -1.61 -16.04
N VAL A 56 0.51 -2.76 -16.60
CA VAL A 56 1.17 -4.04 -16.33
C VAL A 56 2.64 -4.01 -16.72
N GLU A 57 2.97 -3.33 -17.82
CA GLU A 57 4.34 -3.22 -18.34
C GLU A 57 5.26 -2.46 -17.37
N VAL A 58 4.70 -1.54 -16.58
CA VAL A 58 5.45 -0.83 -15.54
C VAL A 58 5.70 -1.75 -14.34
N PHE A 59 4.73 -2.56 -13.95
CA PHE A 59 4.93 -3.56 -12.90
C PHE A 59 5.98 -4.61 -13.31
N GLU A 60 5.94 -5.08 -14.56
CA GLU A 60 6.96 -5.99 -15.10
C GLU A 60 8.35 -5.34 -15.09
N ALA A 61 8.47 -4.08 -15.47
CA ALA A 61 9.75 -3.36 -15.39
C ALA A 61 10.25 -3.22 -13.94
N MET A 62 9.36 -2.97 -12.98
CA MET A 62 9.70 -2.86 -11.55
C MET A 62 10.17 -4.20 -10.98
N GLU A 63 9.50 -5.31 -11.33
CA GLU A 63 9.87 -6.66 -10.88
C GLU A 63 11.27 -7.06 -11.39
N ASN A 64 11.66 -6.59 -12.58
CA ASN A 64 12.98 -6.83 -13.15
C ASN A 64 14.06 -5.83 -12.71
N ASP A 65 13.71 -4.77 -11.96
CA ASP A 65 14.68 -3.80 -11.44
C ASP A 65 15.24 -4.29 -10.09
N ALA A 66 16.50 -4.73 -10.10
CA ALA A 66 17.17 -5.27 -8.92
C ALA A 66 17.27 -4.27 -7.76
N LYS A 67 17.46 -2.97 -8.04
CA LYS A 67 17.55 -1.93 -6.99
C LYS A 67 16.19 -1.68 -6.36
N PHE A 68 15.13 -1.72 -7.16
CA PHE A 68 13.77 -1.63 -6.67
C PHE A 68 13.45 -2.83 -5.77
N MET A 69 13.72 -4.05 -6.22
CA MET A 69 13.43 -5.26 -5.44
C MET A 69 14.26 -5.39 -4.16
N GLU A 70 15.50 -4.88 -4.14
CA GLU A 70 16.32 -4.79 -2.93
C GLU A 70 15.59 -4.04 -1.80
N ALA A 71 14.83 -2.99 -2.13
CA ALA A 71 14.05 -2.22 -1.14
C ALA A 71 12.91 -3.02 -0.46
N PHE A 72 12.52 -4.17 -1.01
CA PHE A 72 11.46 -5.05 -0.49
C PHE A 72 11.98 -6.41 0.00
N SER A 73 13.30 -6.59 0.08
CA SER A 73 13.94 -7.88 0.38
C SER A 73 14.08 -8.21 1.88
N SER A 74 13.55 -7.35 2.76
CA SER A 74 13.66 -7.42 4.22
C SER A 74 12.49 -8.10 4.91
#